data_AF-A0A2N2PQ59-F1
#
_entry.id   AF-A0A2N2PQ59-F1
#
_cell.length_a   1.000
_cell.length_b   1.000
_cell.length_c   1.000
_cell.angle_alpha   90.00
_cell.angle_beta   90.00
_cell.angle_gamma   90.00
#
_symmetry.space_group_name_H-M   'P 1'
#
loop_
_entity.id
_entity.type
_entity.pdbx_description
1 polymer ?
#
loop_
_entity_poly.entity_id
_entity_poly.type
_entity_poly.pdbx_seq_one_letter_code
_entity_poly.pdbx_strand_id
1 'polypeptide(L)'
;VKSKEQFYRPLEDAHPDPKIAALEQRLIEEANELGVGPMGFGGKTTVLSVKIDSLERLPACYFVTASYMCWADRRRTMIYRDGQATIE
;
A
#
# COMPACT_ATOMS: atom_id res chain seq x y z
N VAL A 1 -7.81 -6.75 -8.36
CA VAL A 1 -6.59 -7.52 -8.02
C VAL A 1 -5.38 -6.61 -7.93
N LYS A 2 -5.05 -5.85 -8.98
CA LYS A 2 -3.90 -4.92 -9.03
C LYS A 2 -3.67 -4.04 -7.78
N SER A 3 -4.73 -3.44 -7.23
CA SER A 3 -4.64 -2.65 -5.98
C SER A 3 -4.13 -3.47 -4.79
N LYS A 4 -4.49 -4.74 -4.68
CA LYS A 4 -4.02 -5.64 -3.60
C LYS A 4 -2.57 -6.07 -3.81
N GLU A 5 -2.14 -6.24 -5.06
CA GLU A 5 -0.76 -6.61 -5.41
C GLU A 5 0.24 -5.52 -4.99
N GLN A 6 -0.19 -4.27 -4.88
CA GLN A 6 0.66 -3.19 -4.37
C GLN A 6 1.14 -3.44 -2.94
N PHE A 7 0.45 -4.27 -2.15
CA PHE A 7 0.92 -4.64 -0.82
C PHE A 7 2.17 -5.54 -0.85
N TYR A 8 2.62 -6.06 -1.98
CA TYR A 8 3.91 -6.76 -2.05
C TYR A 8 5.12 -5.81 -2.08
N ARG A 9 4.89 -4.53 -2.38
CA ARG A 9 5.94 -3.52 -2.42
C ARG A 9 6.47 -3.23 -1.00
N PRO A 10 7.77 -2.92 -0.85
CA PRO A 10 8.31 -2.38 0.40
C PRO A 10 7.63 -1.05 0.78
N LEU A 11 7.59 -0.74 2.07
CA LEU A 11 6.95 0.50 2.55
C LEU A 11 7.70 1.74 2.05
N GLU A 12 9.02 1.65 1.96
CA GLU A 12 9.95 2.74 1.65
C GLU A 12 10.09 3.01 0.14
N ASP A 13 9.55 2.13 -0.71
CA ASP A 13 9.64 2.33 -2.16
C ASP A 13 8.72 3.47 -2.64
N ALA A 14 8.97 3.94 -3.86
CA ALA A 14 8.12 4.89 -4.56
C ALA A 14 7.87 4.38 -5.98
N HIS A 15 6.75 4.77 -6.57
CA HIS A 15 6.44 4.38 -7.95
C HIS A 15 7.49 4.96 -8.93
N PRO A 16 7.94 4.21 -9.96
CA PRO A 16 8.95 4.69 -10.91
C PRO A 16 8.49 5.87 -11.78
N ASP A 17 7.19 5.96 -12.08
CA ASP A 17 6.60 7.16 -12.71
C ASP A 17 6.53 8.32 -11.69
N PRO A 18 7.23 9.46 -11.95
CA PRO A 18 7.29 10.58 -11.01
C PRO A 18 5.92 11.24 -10.76
N LYS A 19 4.97 11.17 -11.69
CA LYS A 19 3.62 11.73 -11.49
C LYS A 19 2.83 10.89 -10.49
N ILE A 20 2.96 9.57 -10.57
CA ILE A 20 2.30 8.65 -9.64
C ILE A 20 2.98 8.73 -8.27
N ALA A 21 4.32 8.78 -8.21
CA ALA A 21 5.04 8.95 -6.95
C ALA A 21 4.68 10.26 -6.23
N ALA A 22 4.55 11.37 -6.96
CA ALA A 22 4.09 12.64 -6.39
C ALA A 22 2.65 12.53 -5.83
N LEU A 23 1.79 11.77 -6.50
CA LEU A 23 0.43 11.52 -6.01
C LEU A 23 0.42 10.61 -4.76
N GLU A 24 1.24 9.56 -4.73
CA GLU A 24 1.44 8.71 -3.54
C GLU A 24 1.84 9.58 -2.33
N GLN A 25 2.86 10.44 -2.50
CA GLN A 25 3.35 11.32 -1.45
C GLN A 25 2.29 12.33 -0.98
N ARG A 26 1.63 13.01 -1.92
CA ARG A 26 0.58 13.97 -1.58
C ARG A 26 -0.56 13.33 -0.77
N LEU A 27 -0.98 12.12 -1.15
CA LEU A 27 -2.03 11.42 -0.42
C LEU A 27 -1.59 10.97 0.97
N ILE A 28 -0.31 10.62 1.18
CA ILE A 28 0.22 10.34 2.52
C ILE A 28 0.13 11.59 3.40
N GLU A 29 0.52 12.74 2.88
CA GLU A 29 0.45 14.02 3.59
C GLU A 29 -1.00 14.39 3.93
N GLU A 30 -1.88 14.48 2.92
CA GLU A 30 -3.29 14.83 3.10
C GLU A 30 -4.03 13.86 4.03
N ALA A 31 -3.78 12.55 3.92
CA ALA A 31 -4.43 11.57 4.79
C ALA A 31 -3.99 11.68 6.26
N ASN A 32 -2.76 12.09 6.51
CA ASN A 32 -2.23 12.28 7.85
C ASN A 32 -2.67 13.61 8.48
N GLU A 33 -3.08 14.60 7.67
CA GLU A 33 -3.72 15.83 8.14
C GLU A 33 -5.14 15.60 8.71
N LEU A 34 -5.80 14.50 8.32
CA LEU A 34 -7.17 14.19 8.79
C LEU A 34 -7.28 13.96 10.30
N GLY A 35 -6.18 13.71 11.00
CA GLY A 35 -6.16 13.55 12.45
C GLY A 35 -6.86 12.30 12.97
N VAL A 36 -7.20 11.33 12.11
CA VAL A 36 -7.88 10.07 12.48
C VAL A 36 -6.99 9.20 13.35
N GLY A 37 -5.71 9.10 12.99
CA GLY A 37 -4.72 8.32 13.73
C GLY A 37 -4.94 6.80 13.74
N PRO A 38 -4.10 6.05 14.45
CA PRO A 38 -4.17 4.60 14.49
C PRO A 38 -5.49 4.12 15.12
N MET A 39 -6.21 3.26 14.41
CA MET A 39 -7.50 2.70 14.86
C MET A 39 -8.59 3.75 15.16
N GLY A 40 -8.43 5.00 14.72
CA GLY A 40 -9.40 6.07 14.97
C GLY A 40 -9.29 6.75 16.34
N PHE A 41 -8.22 6.51 17.09
CA PHE A 41 -8.00 7.14 18.41
C PHE A 41 -7.39 8.54 18.34
N GLY A 42 -7.29 9.12 17.16
CA GLY A 42 -6.62 10.38 16.93
C GLY A 42 -5.11 10.25 16.80
N GLY A 43 -4.47 11.31 16.30
CA GLY A 43 -3.01 11.40 16.16
C GLY A 43 -2.57 11.87 14.78
N LYS A 44 -1.24 11.98 14.61
CA LYS A 44 -0.62 12.52 13.39
C LYS A 44 -0.46 11.50 12.26
N THR A 45 -0.70 10.22 12.54
CA THR A 45 -0.40 9.12 11.59
C THR A 45 -1.63 8.26 11.39
N THR A 46 -2.38 8.57 10.34
CA THR A 46 -3.52 7.80 9.83
C THR A 46 -3.05 6.68 8.89
N VAL A 47 -2.09 7.00 8.01
CA VAL A 47 -1.53 6.05 7.03
C VAL A 47 0.00 6.04 7.12
N LEU A 48 0.57 4.85 6.95
CA LEU A 48 2.04 4.67 6.90
C LEU A 48 2.59 4.86 5.49
N SER A 49 1.85 4.42 4.47
CA SER A 49 2.19 4.61 3.07
C SER A 49 0.94 4.53 2.19
N VAL A 50 1.03 5.08 0.99
CA VAL A 50 0.04 4.93 -0.08
C VAL A 50 0.79 4.40 -1.29
N LYS A 51 0.22 3.38 -1.96
CA LYS A 51 0.79 2.76 -3.15
C LYS A 51 -0.25 2.78 -4.27
N ILE A 52 0.14 3.29 -5.43
CA ILE A 52 -0.74 3.47 -6.59
C ILE A 52 -0.14 2.76 -7.79
N ASP A 53 -1.02 2.17 -8.59
CA ASP A 53 -0.71 1.64 -9.91
C ASP A 53 -1.84 2.00 -10.86
N SER A 54 -1.57 1.96 -12.15
CA SER A 54 -2.54 2.32 -13.20
C SER A 54 -2.70 1.16 -14.18
N LEU A 55 -3.91 1.04 -14.73
CA LEU A 55 -4.24 0.06 -15.74
C LEU A 55 -4.94 0.75 -16.89
N GLU A 56 -4.81 0.17 -18.09
CA GLU A 56 -5.58 0.61 -19.24
C GLU A 56 -7.07 0.30 -19.04
N ARG A 57 -7.91 1.12 -19.66
CA ARG A 57 -9.36 1.00 -19.61
C ARG A 57 -9.98 1.53 -20.89
N LEU A 58 -11.23 1.17 -21.14
CA LEU A 58 -12.02 1.79 -22.19
C LEU A 58 -12.18 3.30 -21.93
N PRO A 59 -12.12 4.16 -22.97
CA PRO A 59 -12.20 5.62 -22.80
C PRO A 59 -13.46 6.10 -22.06
N ALA A 60 -14.60 5.42 -22.26
CA ALA A 60 -15.91 5.77 -21.71
C ALA A 60 -16.16 5.28 -20.27
N CYS A 61 -15.21 4.58 -19.65
CA CYS A 61 -15.33 4.09 -18.27
C CYS A 61 -14.27 4.75 -17.38
N TYR A 62 -14.46 4.83 -16.06
CA TYR A 62 -13.38 5.21 -15.14
C TYR A 62 -13.45 4.35 -13.89
N PHE A 63 -12.44 3.53 -13.66
CA PHE A 63 -12.39 2.59 -12.56
C PHE A 63 -11.34 3.02 -11.54
N VAL A 64 -11.73 3.08 -10.28
CA VAL A 64 -10.83 3.32 -9.15
C VAL A 64 -11.06 2.19 -8.15
N THR A 65 -9.98 1.56 -7.70
CA THR A 65 -10.03 0.53 -6.66
C THR A 65 -9.14 0.96 -5.51
N ALA A 66 -9.70 1.02 -4.31
CA ALA A 66 -8.96 1.24 -3.08
C ALA A 66 -8.96 -0.04 -2.25
N SER A 67 -7.77 -0.52 -1.88
CA SER A 67 -7.58 -1.59 -0.92
C SER A 67 -6.81 -1.01 0.25
N TYR A 68 -7.08 -1.48 1.48
CA TYR A 68 -6.28 -1.15 2.65
C TYR A 68 -5.68 -2.41 3.26
N MET A 69 -4.62 -2.22 4.03
CA MET A 69 -3.97 -3.25 4.82
C MET A 69 -3.98 -2.77 6.27
N CYS A 70 -4.45 -3.63 7.17
CA CYS A 70 -4.38 -3.38 8.60
C CYS A 70 -3.01 -3.79 9.14
N TRP A 71 -2.70 -3.38 10.37
CA TRP A 71 -1.45 -3.69 11.07
C TRP A 71 -0.96 -5.15 10.93
N ALA A 72 -1.87 -6.12 10.78
CA ALA A 72 -1.54 -7.54 10.57
C ALA A 72 -1.05 -7.84 9.14
N ASP A 73 0.06 -7.21 8.75
CA ASP A 73 0.72 -7.38 7.46
C ASP A 73 1.52 -8.69 7.37
N ARG A 74 0.83 -9.77 7.00
CA ARG A 74 1.37 -11.12 6.99
C ARG A 74 1.80 -11.51 5.58
N ARG A 75 3.03 -11.15 5.22
CA ARG A 75 3.61 -11.37 3.87
C ARG A 75 4.83 -12.28 3.83
N ARG A 76 5.28 -12.81 4.97
CA ARG A 76 6.45 -13.69 5.05
C ARG A 76 6.12 -15.12 4.65
N THR A 77 7.08 -15.76 3.99
CA THR A 77 6.98 -17.16 3.59
C THR A 77 7.98 -17.97 4.39
N MET A 78 7.52 -19.06 5.00
CA MET A 78 8.39 -20.06 5.62
C MET A 78 8.45 -21.28 4.72
N ILE A 79 9.65 -21.69 4.33
CA ILE A 79 9.92 -22.90 3.56
C ILE A 79 10.48 -23.94 4.53
N TYR A 80 9.87 -25.13 4.56
CA TYR A 80 10.36 -26.25 5.37
C TYR A 80 10.79 -27.39 4.45
N ARG A 81 12.08 -27.77 4.51
CA ARG A 81 12.67 -28.87 3.72
C ARG A 81 13.74 -29.57 4.53
N ASP A 82 13.75 -30.91 4.46
CA ASP A 82 14.79 -31.76 5.07
C ASP A 82 15.07 -31.48 6.56
N GLY A 83 14.01 -31.22 7.34
CA GLY A 83 14.14 -30.91 8.76
C GLY A 83 14.55 -29.47 9.08
N GLN A 84 14.73 -28.62 8.07
CA GLN A 84 15.13 -27.22 8.23
C GLN A 84 14.02 -26.27 7.78
N ALA A 85 13.81 -25.21 8.56
CA ALA A 85 12.93 -24.10 8.22
C ALA A 85 13.76 -22.88 7.82
N THR A 86 13.46 -22.30 6.67
CA THR A 86 13.98 -21.00 6.21
C THR A 86 12.82 -20.01 6.06
N ILE A 87 13.07 -18.73 6.36
CA ILE A 87 12.08 -17.65 6.21
C ILE A 87 12.60 -16.69 5.16
N GLU A 88 11.76 -16.38 4.17
CA GLU A 88 11.96 -15.35 3.13
C GLU A 88 11.23 -14.04 3.50
#